data_AF-A0A1H6KY55-F1
#
_entry.id   AF-A0A1H6KY55-F1
#
_cell.length_a   1.000
_cell.length_b   1.000
_cell.length_c   1.000
_cell.angle_alpha   90.00
_cell.angle_beta   90.00
_cell.angle_gamma   90.00
#
_symmetry.space_group_name_H-M   'P 1'
#
loop_
_entity.id
_entity.type
_entity.pdbx_description
1 polymer ?
#
loop_
_entity_poly.entity_id
_entity_poly.type
_entity_poly.pdbx_seq_one_letter_code
_entity_poly.pdbx_strand_id
1 'polypeptide(L)'
;MFLLILGVALWWGAHLFKRLAPGTRRGLGQSGKGMVAAALILSVVLMVIGYRAADAVTWWAAGPALKGINNLLVLVAFFLFASSGIKNRIGTQMRHPQLVGFSLWAFAHLLTNGDLPSLVLFGGLLAWALVEIAVINRSRPGWTPPQHQTSIRKEAIAAIATLVVYGVVAGIHILLGVNPFGA
;
A
#
# COMPACT_ATOMS: atom_id res chain seq x y z
N MET A 1 20.48 2.41 -4.06
CA MET A 1 20.01 1.02 -3.84
C MET A 1 20.00 0.56 -2.38
N PHE A 2 21.12 0.58 -1.65
CA PHE A 2 21.14 0.09 -0.26
C PHE A 2 20.05 0.69 0.64
N LEU A 3 19.89 2.01 0.65
CA LEU A 3 18.87 2.70 1.46
C LEU A 3 17.43 2.26 1.10
N LEU A 4 17.16 2.00 -0.18
CA LEU A 4 15.85 1.55 -0.64
C LEU A 4 15.54 0.15 -0.08
N ILE A 5 16.49 -0.78 -0.21
CA ILE A 5 16.38 -2.14 0.31
C ILE A 5 16.21 -2.11 1.83
N LEU A 6 17.01 -1.29 2.52
CA LEU A 6 16.91 -1.14 3.98
C LEU A 6 15.55 -0.58 4.40
N GLY A 7 15.03 0.43 3.67
CA GLY A 7 13.70 0.98 3.88
C GLY A 7 12.62 -0.12 3.75
N VAL A 8 12.64 -0.88 2.66
CA VAL A 8 11.74 -2.03 2.46
C VAL A 8 11.89 -3.08 3.56
N ALA A 9 13.11 -3.49 3.90
CA ALA A 9 13.33 -4.45 4.98
C ALA A 9 12.79 -3.95 6.34
N LEU A 10 12.97 -2.67 6.64
CA LEU A 10 12.44 -2.05 7.86
C LEU A 10 10.90 -2.02 7.86
N TRP A 11 10.27 -1.81 6.70
CA TRP A 11 8.81 -1.88 6.53
C TRP A 11 8.28 -3.26 6.91
N TRP A 12 8.90 -4.30 6.36
CA TRP A 12 8.55 -5.69 6.66
C TRP A 12 8.73 -6.00 8.14
N GLY A 13 9.90 -5.67 8.70
CA GLY A 13 10.23 -5.91 10.10
C GLY A 13 9.22 -5.25 11.03
N ALA A 14 8.91 -3.97 10.82
CA ALA A 14 7.99 -3.21 11.65
C ALA A 14 6.55 -3.78 11.62
N HIS A 15 6.04 -4.15 10.44
CA HIS A 15 4.69 -4.71 10.32
C HIS A 15 4.58 -6.14 10.87
N LEU A 16 5.57 -6.98 10.59
CA LEU A 16 5.59 -8.36 11.04
C LEU A 16 6.00 -8.51 12.51
N PHE A 17 6.55 -7.47 13.14
CA PHE A 17 7.09 -7.53 14.51
C PHE A 17 6.09 -8.12 15.52
N LYS A 18 4.82 -7.70 15.47
CA LYS A 18 3.78 -8.20 16.38
C LYS A 18 3.48 -9.69 16.16
N ARG A 19 3.72 -10.21 14.96
CA ARG A 19 3.45 -11.61 14.58
C ARG A 19 4.64 -12.51 14.88
N LEU A 20 5.85 -12.05 14.61
CA LEU A 20 7.09 -12.80 14.82
C LEU A 20 7.53 -12.82 16.28
N ALA A 21 7.36 -11.72 17.01
CA ALA A 21 7.77 -11.58 18.41
C ALA A 21 6.64 -11.01 19.29
N PRO A 22 5.49 -11.71 19.42
CA PRO A 22 4.33 -11.19 20.15
C PRO A 22 4.62 -10.95 21.64
N GLY A 23 5.48 -11.75 22.26
CA GLY A 23 5.92 -11.57 23.66
C GLY A 23 6.67 -10.26 23.86
N THR A 24 7.74 -10.05 23.08
CA THR A 24 8.52 -8.81 23.07
C THR A 24 7.65 -7.59 22.76
N ARG A 25 6.78 -7.69 21.73
CA ARG A 25 5.88 -6.59 21.39
C ARG A 25 4.90 -6.25 22.51
N ARG A 26 4.40 -7.25 23.25
CA ARG A 26 3.53 -7.02 24.41
C ARG A 26 4.30 -6.37 25.56
N GLY A 27 5.53 -6.82 25.83
CA GLY A 27 6.38 -6.26 26.89
C GLY A 27 6.68 -4.76 26.74
N LEU A 28 6.72 -4.26 25.50
CA LEU A 28 6.90 -2.83 25.23
C LEU A 28 5.67 -1.96 25.55
N GLY A 29 4.49 -2.54 25.80
CA GLY A 29 3.28 -1.80 26.12
C GLY A 29 2.93 -0.71 25.08
N GLN A 30 2.65 0.51 25.56
CA GLN A 30 2.33 1.66 24.71
C GLN A 30 3.55 2.19 23.94
N SER A 31 4.76 2.12 24.52
CA SER A 31 5.99 2.59 23.86
C SER A 31 6.25 1.85 22.54
N GLY A 32 5.87 0.57 22.47
CA GLY A 32 5.97 -0.23 21.26
C GLY A 32 5.08 0.27 20.11
N LYS A 33 4.07 1.12 20.36
CA LYS A 33 3.31 1.78 19.27
C LYS A 33 4.13 2.92 18.66
N GLY A 34 4.70 3.78 19.50
CA GLY A 34 5.55 4.89 19.07
C GLY A 34 6.79 4.40 18.33
N MET A 35 7.45 3.34 18.84
CA MET A 35 8.61 2.73 18.19
C MET A 35 8.29 2.20 16.79
N VAL A 36 7.17 1.47 16.63
CA VAL A 36 6.75 0.97 15.31
C VAL A 36 6.39 2.12 14.38
N ALA A 37 5.70 3.15 14.87
CA ALA A 37 5.38 4.33 14.06
C ALA A 37 6.65 5.05 13.58
N ALA A 38 7.63 5.26 14.47
CA ALA A 38 8.92 5.86 14.12
C ALA A 38 9.69 5.00 13.11
N ALA A 39 9.71 3.67 13.28
CA ALA A 39 10.33 2.76 12.33
C ALA A 39 9.67 2.82 10.95
N LEU A 40 8.35 2.94 10.88
CA LEU A 40 7.62 3.07 9.62
C LEU A 40 7.87 4.41 8.93
N ILE A 41 7.92 5.51 9.69
CA ILE A 41 8.30 6.83 9.14
C ILE A 41 9.72 6.76 8.56
N LEU A 42 10.68 6.23 9.34
CA LEU A 42 12.06 6.08 8.90
C LEU A 42 12.14 5.19 7.65
N SER A 43 11.38 4.09 7.63
CA SER A 43 11.29 3.18 6.48
C SER A 43 10.87 3.93 5.20
N VAL A 44 9.81 4.74 5.25
CA VAL A 44 9.36 5.54 4.10
C VAL A 44 10.41 6.58 3.71
N VAL A 45 11.05 7.26 4.65
CA VAL A 45 12.13 8.23 4.36
C VAL A 45 13.29 7.55 3.63
N LEU A 46 13.73 6.38 4.12
CA LEU A 46 14.79 5.59 3.49
C LEU A 46 14.40 5.13 2.08
N MET A 47 13.14 4.72 1.86
CA MET A 47 12.65 4.38 0.54
C MET A 47 12.69 5.59 -0.40
N VAL A 48 12.19 6.75 0.02
CA VAL A 48 12.15 7.95 -0.82
C VAL A 48 13.57 8.41 -1.20
N ILE A 49 14.47 8.53 -0.23
CA ILE A 49 15.86 8.92 -0.49
C ILE A 49 16.56 7.85 -1.35
N GLY A 50 16.39 6.57 -1.00
CA GLY A 50 17.03 5.46 -1.68
C GLY A 50 16.56 5.27 -3.12
N TYR A 51 15.30 5.60 -3.41
CA TYR A 51 14.72 5.57 -4.75
C TYR A 51 15.23 6.74 -5.60
N ARG A 52 15.21 7.97 -5.04
CA ARG A 52 15.68 9.17 -5.77
C ARG A 52 17.18 9.17 -6.07
N ALA A 53 17.98 8.55 -5.19
CA ALA A 53 19.43 8.44 -5.36
C ALA A 53 19.86 7.21 -6.18
N ALA A 54 18.92 6.41 -6.67
CA ALA A 54 19.22 5.23 -7.45
C ALA A 54 19.44 5.57 -8.91
N ASP A 55 20.54 5.08 -9.47
CA ASP A 55 20.65 4.99 -10.93
C ASP A 55 19.63 3.98 -11.43
N ALA A 56 18.89 4.36 -12.48
CA ALA A 56 17.84 3.55 -13.06
C ALA A 56 18.12 3.35 -14.55
N VAL A 57 18.19 2.09 -14.96
CA VAL A 57 18.08 1.71 -16.37
C VAL A 57 16.64 1.29 -16.59
N THR A 58 15.96 1.99 -17.50
CA THR A 58 14.58 1.66 -17.88
C THR A 58 14.58 0.46 -18.83
N TRP A 59 13.94 -0.62 -18.40
CA TRP A 59 13.67 -1.82 -19.19
C TRP A 59 12.41 -1.66 -20.05
N TRP A 60 11.38 -0.99 -19.54
CA TRP A 60 10.20 -0.61 -20.31
C TRP A 60 9.59 0.70 -19.81
N ALA A 61 8.90 1.40 -20.71
CA ALA A 61 8.16 2.61 -20.41
C ALA A 61 6.66 2.43 -20.67
N ALA A 62 5.83 3.10 -19.89
CA ALA A 62 4.38 3.03 -20.06
C ALA A 62 3.90 3.90 -21.23
N GLY A 63 3.29 3.27 -22.24
CA GLY A 63 2.47 3.97 -23.23
C GLY A 63 1.16 4.50 -22.65
N PRO A 64 0.41 5.35 -23.39
CA PRO A 64 -0.82 5.98 -22.90
C PRO A 64 -1.88 5.00 -22.38
N ALA A 65 -2.09 3.89 -23.09
CA ALA A 65 -3.04 2.86 -22.66
C ALA A 65 -2.68 2.26 -21.30
N LEU A 66 -1.39 1.98 -21.06
CA LEU A 66 -0.93 1.38 -19.81
C LEU A 66 -1.03 2.37 -18.64
N LYS A 67 -0.83 3.67 -18.89
CA LYS A 67 -1.11 4.73 -17.89
C LYS A 67 -2.60 4.79 -17.54
N GLY A 68 -3.49 4.67 -18.52
CA GLY A 68 -4.93 4.59 -18.28
C GLY A 68 -5.33 3.39 -17.43
N ILE A 69 -4.80 2.20 -17.76
CA ILE A 69 -5.00 0.97 -16.97
C ILE A 69 -4.47 1.16 -15.55
N ASN A 70 -3.25 1.67 -15.39
CA ASN A 70 -2.66 1.95 -14.08
C ASN A 70 -3.55 2.87 -13.23
N ASN A 71 -4.02 3.97 -13.79
CA ASN A 71 -4.86 4.94 -13.10
C ASN A 71 -6.19 4.32 -12.63
N LEU A 72 -6.81 3.46 -13.46
CA LEU A 72 -8.00 2.71 -13.06
C LEU A 72 -7.70 1.75 -11.90
N LEU A 73 -6.60 1.00 -11.96
CA LEU A 73 -6.19 0.08 -10.90
C LEU A 73 -5.89 0.82 -9.59
N VAL A 74 -5.22 1.97 -9.66
CA VAL A 74 -4.94 2.83 -8.48
C VAL A 74 -6.23 3.41 -7.91
N LEU A 75 -7.19 3.82 -8.75
CA LEU A 75 -8.49 4.29 -8.28
C LEU A 75 -9.25 3.19 -7.52
N VAL A 76 -9.28 1.97 -8.05
CA VAL A 76 -9.86 0.80 -7.37
C VAL A 76 -9.10 0.48 -6.08
N ALA A 77 -7.77 0.59 -6.09
CA ALA A 77 -6.94 0.38 -4.90
C ALA A 77 -7.30 1.36 -3.77
N PHE A 78 -7.44 2.65 -4.07
CA PHE A 78 -7.86 3.66 -3.10
C PHE A 78 -9.30 3.45 -2.63
N PHE A 79 -10.20 2.98 -3.51
CA PHE A 79 -11.54 2.60 -3.10
C PHE A 79 -11.53 1.49 -2.05
N LEU A 80 -10.79 0.41 -2.31
CA LEU A 80 -10.65 -0.68 -1.35
C LEU A 80 -10.03 -0.22 -0.03
N PHE A 81 -9.03 0.67 -0.10
CA PHE A 81 -8.40 1.25 1.08
C PHE A 81 -9.38 2.09 1.91
N ALA A 82 -10.12 3.01 1.29
CA ALA A 82 -11.14 3.82 1.95
C ALA A 82 -12.26 2.95 2.54
N SER A 83 -12.75 1.97 1.77
CA SER A 83 -13.73 0.98 2.18
C SER A 83 -13.30 0.20 3.42
N SER A 84 -12.01 -0.10 3.56
CA SER A 84 -11.48 -0.82 4.72
C SER A 84 -11.72 -0.09 6.05
N GLY A 85 -11.72 1.26 6.04
CA GLY A 85 -11.98 2.09 7.21
C GLY A 85 -13.46 2.43 7.39
N ILE A 86 -14.16 2.76 6.29
CA ILE A 86 -15.57 3.17 6.30
C ILE A 86 -16.52 2.00 6.60
N LYS A 87 -16.10 0.76 6.29
CA LYS A 87 -16.90 -0.45 6.47
C LYS A 87 -18.24 -0.39 5.69
N ASN A 88 -18.16 0.02 4.42
CA ASN A 88 -19.23 -0.17 3.42
C ASN A 88 -19.31 -1.65 2.97
N ARG A 89 -20.11 -2.00 1.95
CA ARG A 89 -20.33 -3.41 1.58
C ARG A 89 -19.01 -4.12 1.28
N ILE A 90 -18.19 -3.62 0.36
CA ILE A 90 -16.93 -4.29 0.02
C ILE A 90 -15.94 -4.28 1.19
N GLY A 91 -15.91 -3.21 1.99
CA GLY A 91 -15.05 -3.08 3.17
C GLY A 91 -15.38 -4.05 4.32
N THR A 92 -16.55 -4.69 4.27
CA THR A 92 -17.00 -5.71 5.23
C THR A 92 -17.01 -7.10 4.63
N GLN A 93 -17.39 -7.23 3.36
CA GLN A 93 -17.49 -8.52 2.66
C GLN A 93 -16.14 -9.02 2.13
N MET A 94 -15.14 -8.16 2.04
CA MET A 94 -13.77 -8.57 1.78
C MET A 94 -13.02 -8.70 3.11
N ARG A 95 -12.22 -9.76 3.25
CA ARG A 95 -11.43 -10.01 4.47
C ARG A 95 -10.32 -8.98 4.69
N HIS A 96 -9.60 -8.64 3.61
CA HIS A 96 -8.43 -7.76 3.65
C HIS A 96 -8.49 -6.61 2.64
N PRO A 97 -9.57 -5.79 2.61
CA PRO A 97 -9.75 -4.76 1.60
C PRO A 97 -8.55 -3.82 1.52
N GLN A 98 -7.95 -3.47 2.65
CA GLN A 98 -6.76 -2.62 2.68
C GLN A 98 -5.53 -3.28 2.04
N LEU A 99 -5.20 -4.53 2.38
CA LEU A 99 -4.03 -5.22 1.83
C LEU A 99 -4.23 -5.61 0.35
N VAL A 100 -5.47 -5.92 -0.05
CA VAL A 100 -5.80 -6.15 -1.47
C VAL A 100 -5.67 -4.84 -2.26
N GLY A 101 -6.20 -3.73 -1.75
CA GLY A 101 -6.01 -2.42 -2.35
C GLY A 101 -4.53 -2.05 -2.45
N PHE A 102 -3.76 -2.24 -1.38
CA PHE A 102 -2.31 -2.01 -1.37
C PHE A 102 -1.57 -2.88 -2.40
N SER A 103 -1.95 -4.15 -2.52
CA SER A 103 -1.37 -5.06 -3.52
C SER A 103 -1.67 -4.60 -4.95
N LEU A 104 -2.91 -4.16 -5.21
CA LEU A 104 -3.31 -3.64 -6.51
C LEU A 104 -2.55 -2.34 -6.86
N TRP A 105 -2.38 -1.46 -5.87
CA TRP A 105 -1.57 -0.25 -6.00
C TRP A 105 -0.12 -0.57 -6.36
N ALA A 106 0.52 -1.49 -5.61
CA ALA A 106 1.91 -1.86 -5.85
C ALA A 106 2.09 -2.53 -7.23
N PHE A 107 1.17 -3.42 -7.61
CA PHE A 107 1.17 -4.04 -8.93
C PHE A 107 0.99 -3.01 -10.06
N ALA A 108 0.08 -2.05 -9.91
CA ALA A 108 -0.12 -0.99 -10.90
C ALA A 108 1.17 -0.19 -11.13
N HIS A 109 1.88 0.17 -10.04
CA HIS A 109 3.15 0.89 -10.15
C HIS A 109 4.23 0.06 -10.86
N LEU A 110 4.27 -1.26 -10.68
CA LEU A 110 5.17 -2.11 -11.45
C LEU A 110 4.84 -2.08 -12.94
N LEU A 111 3.57 -2.05 -13.33
CA LEU A 111 3.21 -2.00 -14.76
C LEU A 111 3.82 -0.78 -15.46
N THR A 112 3.85 0.37 -14.78
CA THR A 112 4.24 1.64 -15.41
C THR A 112 5.68 2.05 -15.18
N ASN A 113 6.35 1.50 -14.17
CA ASN A 113 7.72 1.84 -13.80
C ASN A 113 8.65 0.64 -14.01
N GLY A 114 9.14 0.50 -15.23
CA GLY A 114 9.96 -0.62 -15.66
C GLY A 114 11.44 -0.46 -15.37
N ASP A 115 11.82 -0.32 -14.11
CA ASP A 115 13.22 -0.23 -13.71
C ASP A 115 13.50 -1.01 -12.40
N LEU A 116 14.78 -1.21 -12.11
CA LEU A 116 15.21 -1.96 -10.92
C LEU A 116 14.79 -1.30 -9.60
N PRO A 117 14.94 0.02 -9.38
CA PRO A 117 14.44 0.68 -8.17
C PRO A 117 12.95 0.45 -7.93
N SER A 118 12.13 0.54 -8.97
CA SER A 118 10.68 0.32 -8.90
C SER A 118 10.35 -1.13 -8.62
N LEU A 119 11.05 -2.08 -9.25
CA LEU A 119 10.90 -3.49 -8.95
C LEU A 119 11.20 -3.80 -7.48
N VAL A 120 12.27 -3.25 -6.93
CA VAL A 120 12.65 -3.43 -5.52
C VAL A 120 11.60 -2.81 -4.59
N LEU A 121 11.19 -1.58 -4.85
CA LEU A 121 10.24 -0.85 -4.01
C LEU A 121 8.85 -1.50 -4.05
N PHE A 122 8.21 -1.47 -5.22
CA PHE A 122 6.83 -1.91 -5.37
C PHE A 122 6.71 -3.44 -5.35
N GLY A 123 7.69 -4.17 -5.89
CA GLY A 123 7.72 -5.63 -5.79
C GLY A 123 7.97 -6.11 -4.36
N GLY A 124 8.89 -5.47 -3.63
CA GLY A 124 9.12 -5.76 -2.21
C GLY A 124 7.91 -5.45 -1.32
N LEU A 125 7.21 -4.37 -1.60
CA LEU A 125 5.96 -4.00 -0.91
C LEU A 125 4.77 -4.91 -1.30
N LEU A 126 4.68 -5.32 -2.55
CA LEU A 126 3.67 -6.28 -3.03
C LEU A 126 3.88 -7.64 -2.34
N ALA A 127 5.10 -8.16 -2.36
CA ALA A 127 5.45 -9.40 -1.68
C ALA A 127 5.12 -9.33 -0.17
N TRP A 128 5.39 -8.19 0.47
CA TRP A 128 5.01 -7.97 1.87
C TRP A 128 3.51 -8.10 2.08
N ALA A 129 2.70 -7.41 1.28
CA ALA A 129 1.25 -7.40 1.45
C ALA A 129 0.66 -8.80 1.31
N LEU A 130 1.16 -9.60 0.36
CA LEU A 130 0.77 -11.00 0.17
C LEU A 130 1.19 -11.87 1.37
N VAL A 131 2.40 -11.68 1.90
CA VAL A 131 2.85 -12.39 3.11
C VAL A 131 2.01 -12.00 4.32
N GLU A 132 1.70 -10.73 4.52
CA GLU A 132 0.87 -10.27 5.64
C GLU A 132 -0.55 -10.89 5.56
N ILE A 133 -1.15 -10.96 4.36
CA ILE A 133 -2.42 -11.67 4.13
C ILE A 133 -2.30 -13.14 4.56
N ALA A 134 -1.27 -13.84 4.12
CA ALA A 134 -1.06 -15.25 4.44
C ALA A 134 -0.86 -15.47 5.96
N VAL A 135 -0.05 -14.64 6.61
CA VAL A 135 0.22 -14.69 8.06
C VAL A 135 -1.05 -14.39 8.87
N ILE A 136 -1.84 -13.40 8.47
CA ILE A 136 -3.12 -13.10 9.14
C ILE A 136 -4.12 -14.24 8.93
N ASN A 137 -4.19 -14.81 7.72
CA ASN A 137 -5.07 -15.93 7.43
C ASN A 137 -4.77 -17.15 8.31
N ARG A 138 -3.49 -17.49 8.44
CA ARG A 138 -3.02 -18.61 9.27
C ARG A 138 -3.23 -18.36 10.77
N SER A 139 -3.02 -17.13 11.25
CA SER A 139 -3.14 -16.80 12.67
C SER A 139 -4.59 -16.56 13.15
N ARG A 140 -5.54 -16.39 12.23
CA ARG A 140 -6.96 -16.18 12.53
C ARG A 140 -7.83 -17.01 11.56
N PRO A 141 -7.86 -18.34 11.69
CA PRO A 141 -8.72 -19.17 10.83
C PRO A 141 -10.22 -18.87 11.08
N GLY A 142 -11.08 -19.27 10.15
CA GLY A 142 -12.55 -19.19 10.33
C GLY A 142 -13.13 -17.78 10.18
N TRP A 143 -12.52 -16.90 9.39
CA TRP A 143 -13.13 -15.60 9.10
C TRP A 143 -14.42 -15.77 8.31
N THR A 144 -15.50 -15.18 8.81
CA THR A 144 -16.77 -15.01 8.11
C THR A 144 -17.07 -13.52 7.98
N PRO A 145 -17.61 -13.05 6.84
CA PRO A 145 -17.99 -11.66 6.71
C PRO A 145 -19.06 -11.31 7.76
N PRO A 146 -18.93 -10.17 8.48
CA PRO A 146 -19.97 -9.74 9.41
C PRO A 146 -21.26 -9.40 8.65
N GLN A 147 -22.39 -9.46 9.34
CA GLN A 147 -23.64 -8.93 8.80
C GLN A 147 -23.45 -7.46 8.40
N HIS A 148 -23.88 -7.13 7.19
CA HIS A 148 -23.79 -5.78 6.67
C HIS A 148 -25.16 -5.32 6.18
N GLN A 149 -25.60 -4.17 6.68
CA GLN A 149 -26.74 -3.46 6.12
C GLN A 149 -26.21 -2.43 5.13
N THR A 150 -26.62 -2.57 3.86
CA THR A 150 -26.23 -1.65 2.79
C THR A 150 -26.63 -0.23 3.17
N SER A 151 -25.66 0.67 3.17
CA SER A 151 -25.88 2.08 3.47
C SER A 151 -25.39 2.93 2.29
N ILE A 152 -26.32 3.53 1.55
CA ILE A 152 -25.99 4.42 0.42
C ILE A 152 -25.04 5.54 0.87
N ARG A 153 -25.25 6.06 2.09
CA ARG A 153 -24.35 7.05 2.70
C ARG A 153 -22.91 6.55 2.80
N LYS A 154 -22.68 5.32 3.27
CA LYS A 154 -21.33 4.76 3.38
C LYS A 154 -20.69 4.51 2.02
N GLU A 155 -21.47 4.06 1.04
CA GLU A 155 -20.99 3.89 -0.34
C GLU A 155 -20.58 5.24 -0.95
N ALA A 156 -21.41 6.28 -0.78
CA ALA A 156 -21.10 7.63 -1.25
C ALA A 156 -19.86 8.22 -0.56
N ILE A 157 -19.73 8.07 0.76
CA ILE A 157 -18.53 8.53 1.49
C ILE A 157 -17.27 7.81 0.99
N ALA A 158 -17.34 6.49 0.74
CA ALA A 158 -16.20 5.75 0.22
C ALA A 158 -15.81 6.24 -1.19
N ALA A 159 -16.78 6.45 -2.07
CA ALA A 159 -16.53 6.99 -3.41
C ALA A 159 -15.92 8.39 -3.37
N ILE A 160 -16.50 9.31 -2.57
CA ILE A 160 -16.00 10.68 -2.43
C ILE A 160 -14.58 10.69 -1.83
N ALA A 161 -14.35 9.96 -0.74
CA ALA A 161 -13.04 9.86 -0.11
C ALA A 161 -11.99 9.32 -1.10
N THR A 162 -12.38 8.35 -1.93
CA THR A 162 -11.51 7.80 -2.99
C THR A 162 -11.12 8.87 -3.99
N LEU A 163 -12.08 9.62 -4.54
CA LEU A 163 -11.82 10.66 -5.54
C LEU A 163 -10.95 11.78 -4.95
N VAL A 164 -11.20 12.18 -3.71
CA VAL A 164 -10.41 13.20 -3.01
C VAL A 164 -8.96 12.73 -2.83
N VAL A 165 -8.76 11.53 -2.27
CA VAL A 165 -7.41 10.99 -2.05
C VAL A 165 -6.69 10.77 -3.38
N TYR A 166 -7.40 10.24 -4.39
CA TYR A 166 -6.86 10.06 -5.74
C TYR A 166 -6.38 11.38 -6.33
N GLY A 167 -7.21 12.43 -6.28
CA GLY A 167 -6.85 13.77 -6.78
C GLY A 167 -5.67 14.39 -6.03
N VAL A 168 -5.66 14.30 -4.69
CA VAL A 168 -4.55 14.81 -3.86
C VAL A 168 -3.24 14.10 -4.20
N VAL A 169 -3.26 12.76 -4.26
CA VAL A 169 -2.06 11.98 -4.57
C VAL A 169 -1.59 12.26 -5.99
N ALA A 170 -2.49 12.33 -6.96
CA ALA A 170 -2.13 12.69 -8.34
C ALA A 170 -1.53 14.10 -8.43
N GLY A 171 -2.07 15.07 -7.69
CA GLY A 171 -1.51 16.41 -7.58
C GLY A 171 -0.10 16.41 -6.98
N ILE A 172 0.14 15.64 -5.91
CA ILE A 172 1.49 15.47 -5.33
C ILE A 172 2.45 14.88 -6.37
N HIS A 173 2.02 13.88 -7.15
CA HIS A 173 2.86 13.30 -8.20
C HIS A 173 3.24 14.33 -9.27
N ILE A 174 2.29 15.16 -9.70
CA ILE A 174 2.57 16.27 -10.63
C ILE A 174 3.57 17.26 -10.02
N LEU A 175 3.37 17.68 -8.76
CA LEU A 175 4.27 18.60 -8.05
C LEU A 175 5.69 18.03 -7.88
N LEU A 176 5.82 16.71 -7.77
CA LEU A 176 7.10 16.02 -7.69
C LEU A 176 7.73 15.72 -9.07
N GLY A 177 7.09 16.14 -10.16
CA GLY A 177 7.60 15.98 -11.53
C GLY A 177 7.30 14.62 -12.18
N VAL A 178 6.45 13.80 -11.57
CA VAL A 178 6.12 12.44 -12.04
C VAL A 178 4.64 12.35 -12.45
N ASN A 179 4.25 13.03 -13.53
CA ASN A 179 2.85 13.14 -13.94
C ASN A 179 2.23 11.76 -14.31
N PRO A 180 1.18 11.30 -13.59
CA PRO A 180 0.57 9.99 -13.81
C PRO A 180 -0.35 9.92 -15.04
N PHE A 181 -0.70 11.07 -15.64
CA PHE A 181 -1.61 11.14 -16.79
C PHE A 181 -0.90 11.31 -18.13
N GLY A 182 0.42 11.53 -18.12
CA GLY A 182 1.19 11.84 -19.33
C GLY A 182 1.69 13.29 -19.36
N ALA A 183 2.58 13.57 -20.30
CA ALA A 183 2.91 14.92 -20.74
C ALA A 183 1.99 15.27 -21.91
#